data_AF-A0A7K1YYE9-F1
#
_entry.id   AF-A0A7K1YYE9-F1
#
_cell.length_a   1.000
_cell.length_b   1.000
_cell.length_c   1.000
_cell.angle_alpha   90.00
_cell.angle_beta   90.00
_cell.angle_gamma   90.00
#
_symmetry.space_group_name_H-M   'P 1'
#
loop_
_entity.id
_entity.type
_entity.pdbx_description
1 polymer ?
#
loop_
_entity_poly.entity_id
_entity_poly.type
_entity_poly.pdbx_seq_one_letter_code
_entity_poly.pdbx_strand_id
1 'polypeptide(L)'
;MRVTRSTKFKKQYRLAVKRGRDPAKIKELVSLLETGDPLPAIYRDKKLSGDFNAYRSARLGGDWRLIYRRSENELLLVALGTHSDLFKNLPNRGSIAYAPDHINLPLAIQRSL
;
A
#
# COMPACT_ATOMS: atom_id res chain seq x y z
N MET A 1 -13.44 -12.49 8.04
CA MET A 1 -12.58 -11.59 7.23
C MET A 1 -11.79 -12.42 6.23
N ARG A 2 -11.92 -12.16 4.92
CA ARG A 2 -11.13 -12.80 3.85
C ARG A 2 -9.95 -11.92 3.46
N VAL A 3 -8.74 -12.47 3.33
CA VAL A 3 -7.58 -11.71 2.81
C VAL A 3 -7.38 -12.00 1.33
N THR A 4 -7.47 -10.95 0.51
CA THR A 4 -7.19 -11.03 -0.93
C THR A 4 -5.97 -10.19 -1.29
N ARG A 5 -5.30 -10.57 -2.38
CA ARG A 5 -4.00 -9.99 -2.80
C ARG A 5 -4.02 -9.72 -4.28
N SER A 6 -3.83 -8.47 -4.68
CA SER A 6 -3.71 -8.12 -6.10
C SER A 6 -2.50 -8.81 -6.74
N THR A 7 -2.52 -8.98 -8.05
CA THR A 7 -1.36 -9.48 -8.80
C THR A 7 -0.15 -8.56 -8.66
N LYS A 8 -0.38 -7.24 -8.57
CA LYS A 8 0.64 -6.22 -8.31
C LYS A 8 1.31 -6.41 -6.94
N PHE A 9 0.53 -6.56 -5.88
CA PHE A 9 1.03 -6.83 -4.54
C PHE A 9 1.89 -8.09 -4.52
N LYS A 10 1.45 -9.18 -5.14
CA LYS A 10 2.23 -10.44 -5.17
C LYS A 10 3.61 -10.25 -5.84
N LYS A 11 3.69 -9.50 -6.93
CA LYS A 11 4.96 -9.17 -7.61
C LYS A 11 5.86 -8.31 -6.72
N GLN A 12 5.29 -7.26 -6.13
CA GLN A 12 6.00 -6.32 -5.27
C GLN A 12 6.48 -6.95 -3.96
N TYR A 13 5.71 -7.86 -3.37
CA TYR A 13 6.11 -8.63 -2.21
C TYR A 13 7.38 -9.43 -2.48
N ARG A 14 7.43 -10.18 -3.59
CA ARG A 14 8.65 -10.91 -3.99
C ARG A 14 9.84 -9.98 -4.17
N LEU A 15 9.63 -8.81 -4.79
CA LEU A 15 10.68 -7.80 -4.97
C LEU A 15 11.16 -7.22 -3.63
N ALA A 16 10.24 -6.94 -2.70
CA ALA A 16 10.57 -6.44 -1.38
C ALA A 16 11.46 -7.41 -0.61
N VAL A 17 11.07 -8.68 -0.57
CA VAL A 17 11.86 -9.75 0.06
C VAL A 17 13.24 -9.88 -0.60
N LYS A 18 13.29 -9.85 -1.94
CA LYS A 18 14.56 -9.86 -2.69
C LYS A 18 15.47 -8.68 -2.34
N ARG A 19 14.91 -7.52 -1.95
CA ARG A 19 15.64 -6.32 -1.52
C ARG A 19 15.97 -6.30 -0.02
N GLY A 20 15.85 -7.45 0.67
CA GLY A 20 16.18 -7.58 2.09
C GLY A 20 15.09 -7.07 3.02
N ARG A 21 13.87 -6.83 2.52
CA ARG A 21 12.74 -6.48 3.39
C ARG A 21 12.31 -7.71 4.19
N ASP A 22 12.30 -7.57 5.50
CA ASP A 22 11.85 -8.61 6.41
C ASP A 22 10.37 -9.01 6.14
N PRO A 23 10.11 -10.26 5.70
CA PRO A 23 8.76 -10.77 5.48
C PRO A 23 7.92 -10.81 6.75
N ALA A 24 8.54 -10.99 7.93
CA ALA A 24 7.84 -11.09 9.20
C ALA A 24 7.12 -9.78 9.53
N LYS A 25 7.78 -8.62 9.31
CA LYS A 25 7.17 -7.30 9.51
C LYS A 25 5.98 -7.03 8.60
N ILE A 26 5.98 -7.59 7.39
CA ILE A 26 4.83 -7.47 6.48
C ILE A 26 3.68 -8.33 6.99
N LYS A 27 3.96 -9.57 7.41
CA LYS A 27 2.95 -10.48 7.97
C LYS A 27 2.33 -9.92 9.25
N GLU A 28 3.15 -9.39 10.16
CA GLU A 28 2.71 -8.76 11.41
C GLU A 28 1.69 -7.65 11.13
N LEU A 29 2.02 -6.71 10.22
CA LEU A 29 1.07 -5.66 9.84
C LEU A 29 -0.22 -6.23 9.24
N VAL A 30 -0.13 -7.25 8.38
CA VAL A 30 -1.32 -7.88 7.79
C VAL A 30 -2.19 -8.52 8.88
N SER A 31 -1.60 -9.21 9.84
CA SER A 31 -2.34 -9.82 10.96
C SER A 31 -3.02 -8.78 11.83
N LEU A 32 -2.34 -7.67 12.14
CA LEU A 32 -2.99 -6.55 12.84
C LEU A 32 -4.16 -5.99 12.02
N LEU A 33 -3.98 -5.81 10.72
CA LEU A 33 -5.04 -5.35 9.82
C LEU A 33 -6.22 -6.30 9.71
N GLU A 34 -6.04 -7.61 9.92
CA GLU A 34 -7.12 -8.60 9.90
C GLU A 34 -8.06 -8.41 11.10
N THR A 35 -7.51 -8.16 12.29
CA THR A 35 -8.28 -7.94 13.53
C THR A 35 -9.25 -6.76 13.39
N GLY A 36 -8.80 -5.67 12.78
CA GLY A 36 -9.55 -4.41 12.71
C GLY A 36 -9.35 -3.50 13.91
N ASP A 37 -8.52 -3.91 14.87
CA ASP A 37 -8.12 -3.07 15.99
C ASP A 37 -7.31 -1.86 15.49
N PRO A 38 -7.30 -0.74 16.24
CA PRO A 38 -6.45 0.40 15.92
C PRO A 38 -4.99 -0.01 15.76
N LEU A 39 -4.39 0.32 14.61
CA LEU A 39 -2.98 0.05 14.38
C LEU A 39 -2.10 0.88 15.32
N PRO A 40 -1.00 0.30 15.83
CA PRO A 40 0.02 1.07 16.53
C PRO A 40 0.47 2.30 15.73
N ALA A 41 0.64 3.44 16.40
CA ALA A 41 0.97 4.72 15.75
C ALA A 41 2.24 4.69 14.89
N ILE A 42 3.16 3.76 15.16
CA ILE A 42 4.37 3.53 14.36
C ILE A 42 4.07 3.22 12.89
N TYR A 43 2.93 2.59 12.60
CA TYR A 43 2.50 2.28 11.24
C TYR A 43 1.96 3.50 10.50
N ARG A 44 1.71 4.64 11.19
CA ARG A 44 1.22 5.89 10.59
C ARG A 44 0.11 5.66 9.57
N ASP A 45 -0.83 4.79 9.94
CA ASP A 45 -1.91 4.40 9.05
C ASP A 45 -2.80 5.60 8.73
N LYS A 46 -3.04 5.83 7.44
CA LYS A 46 -3.86 6.95 6.99
C LYS A 46 -4.71 6.59 5.79
N LYS A 47 -5.91 7.17 5.75
CA LYS A 47 -6.80 7.13 4.59
C LYS A 47 -6.15 7.91 3.43
N LEU A 48 -6.25 7.38 2.22
CA LEU A 48 -5.83 8.10 1.03
C LEU A 48 -6.93 9.09 0.60
N SER A 49 -6.54 10.10 -0.18
CA SER A 49 -7.45 11.15 -0.65
C SER A 49 -7.84 10.95 -2.12
N GLY A 50 -8.78 11.77 -2.61
CA GLY A 50 -9.21 11.77 -4.02
C GLY A 50 -9.87 10.45 -4.40
N ASP A 51 -9.56 9.96 -5.61
CA ASP A 51 -10.09 8.70 -6.16
C ASP A 51 -9.73 7.47 -5.32
N PHE A 52 -8.79 7.61 -4.39
CA PHE A 52 -8.34 6.54 -3.51
C PHE A 52 -8.94 6.60 -2.11
N ASN A 53 -10.03 7.34 -1.89
CA ASN A 53 -10.66 7.49 -0.58
C ASN A 53 -11.07 6.14 0.07
N ALA A 54 -11.28 5.07 -0.70
CA ALA A 54 -11.58 3.75 -0.18
C ALA A 54 -10.33 2.98 0.32
N TYR A 55 -9.13 3.53 0.11
CA TYR A 55 -7.86 2.89 0.43
C TYR A 55 -7.15 3.58 1.59
N ARG A 56 -6.22 2.84 2.18
CA ARG A 56 -5.37 3.27 3.28
C ARG A 56 -3.91 2.93 2.97
N SER A 57 -3.00 3.67 3.59
CA SER A 57 -1.58 3.40 3.54
C SER A 57 -0.98 3.31 4.94
N ALA A 58 -0.28 2.21 5.19
CA ALA A 58 0.46 1.96 6.43
C ALA A 58 1.96 1.83 6.15
N ARG A 59 2.78 2.50 6.97
CA ARG A 59 4.24 2.54 6.91
C ARG A 59 4.84 1.30 7.59
N LEU A 60 5.73 0.61 6.89
CA LEU A 60 6.46 -0.55 7.40
C LEU A 60 7.86 -0.17 7.95
N GLY A 61 8.13 1.12 8.14
CA GLY A 61 9.45 1.64 8.50
C GLY A 61 10.34 1.92 7.28
N GLY A 62 11.24 2.88 7.43
CA GLY A 62 11.93 3.49 6.29
C GLY A 62 10.93 4.13 5.34
N ASP A 63 11.15 4.00 4.02
CA ASP A 63 10.23 4.51 3.00
C ASP A 63 9.18 3.47 2.53
N TRP A 64 9.06 2.32 3.19
CA TRP A 64 8.15 1.25 2.75
C TRP A 64 6.70 1.47 3.20
N ARG A 65 5.75 1.23 2.29
CA ARG A 65 4.30 1.35 2.53
C ARG A 65 3.54 0.16 1.97
N LEU A 66 2.53 -0.27 2.73
CA LEU A 66 1.46 -1.15 2.30
C LEU A 66 0.24 -0.30 1.95
N ILE A 67 -0.32 -0.47 0.76
CA ILE A 67 -1.62 0.08 0.37
C ILE A 67 -2.65 -1.03 0.44
N TYR A 68 -3.75 -0.78 1.14
CA TYR A 68 -4.82 -1.75 1.36
C TYR A 68 -6.20 -1.12 1.37
N ARG A 69 -7.23 -1.95 1.24
CA ARG A 69 -8.64 -1.60 1.51
C ARG A 69 -9.19 -2.61 2.50
N ARG A 70 -9.92 -2.15 3.50
CA ARG A 70 -10.62 -3.01 4.47
C ARG A 70 -12.11 -2.73 4.41
N SER A 71 -12.90 -3.79 4.36
CA SER A 71 -14.34 -3.80 4.64
C SER A 71 -14.61 -4.80 5.77
N GLU A 72 -15.87 -4.96 6.15
CA GLU A 72 -16.28 -5.93 7.19
C GLU A 72 -15.92 -7.38 6.83
N ASN A 73 -15.90 -7.70 5.54
CA ASN A 73 -15.72 -9.07 5.07
C ASN A 73 -14.40 -9.31 4.34
N GLU A 74 -13.67 -8.26 3.95
CA GLU A 74 -12.46 -8.37 3.15
C GLU A 74 -11.34 -7.39 3.56
N LEU A 75 -10.13 -7.92 3.61
CA LEU A 75 -8.88 -7.15 3.59
C LEU A 75 -8.19 -7.38 2.24
N LEU A 76 -8.23 -6.38 1.37
CA LEU A 76 -7.57 -6.38 0.07
C LEU A 76 -6.19 -5.73 0.17
N LEU A 77 -5.13 -6.50 -0.08
CA LEU A 77 -3.76 -6.00 -0.20
C LEU A 77 -3.49 -5.57 -1.65
N VAL A 78 -3.34 -4.26 -1.87
CA VAL A 78 -3.33 -3.64 -3.20
C VAL A 78 -1.92 -3.49 -3.73
N ALA A 79 -1.00 -2.94 -2.95
CA ALA A 79 0.37 -2.67 -3.37
C ALA A 79 1.33 -2.59 -2.17
N LEU A 80 2.61 -2.87 -2.41
CA LEU A 80 3.69 -2.79 -1.43
C LEU A 80 4.91 -2.15 -2.09
N GLY A 81 5.59 -1.22 -1.44
CA GLY A 81 6.77 -0.60 -2.04
C GLY A 81 7.30 0.60 -1.28
N THR A 82 8.46 1.07 -1.71
CA THR A 82 8.90 2.45 -1.41
C THR A 82 8.00 3.46 -2.12
N HIS A 83 8.09 4.76 -1.81
CA HIS A 83 7.42 5.77 -2.65
C HIS A 83 7.83 5.59 -4.11
N SER A 84 9.13 5.46 -4.40
CA SER A 84 9.59 5.24 -5.76
C SER A 84 8.99 4.01 -6.41
N ASP A 85 8.80 2.89 -5.71
CA ASP A 85 8.19 1.69 -6.31
C ASP A 85 6.70 1.86 -6.61
N LEU A 86 6.01 2.71 -5.85
CA LEU A 86 4.60 3.00 -6.03
C LEU A 86 4.36 4.01 -7.16
N PHE A 87 5.36 4.86 -7.47
CA PHE A 87 5.30 5.94 -8.46
C PHE A 87 6.20 5.79 -9.70
N LYS A 88 7.17 4.87 -9.73
CA LYS A 88 8.02 4.61 -10.91
C LYS A 88 7.22 3.91 -12.01
N ASN A 89 6.51 4.73 -12.78
CA ASN A 89 6.25 4.63 -14.22
C ASN A 89 5.18 5.68 -14.59
N LEU A 90 5.36 6.92 -14.14
CA LEU A 90 4.63 8.05 -14.71
C LEU A 90 5.39 8.48 -15.97
N PRO A 91 4.82 8.31 -17.18
CA PRO A 91 5.42 8.88 -18.38
C PRO A 91 5.47 10.41 -18.20
N ASN A 92 6.65 10.95 -18.46
CA ASN A 92 7.04 12.32 -18.18
C ASN A 92 6.10 13.36 -18.84
N ARG A 93 5.17 13.95 -18.08
CA ARG A 93 4.63 15.31 -18.27
C ARG A 93 4.16 15.85 -16.93
N GLY A 94 4.86 16.87 -16.43
CA GLY A 94 4.38 17.79 -15.39
C GLY A 94 4.40 17.23 -13.98
N SER A 95 5.45 17.55 -13.24
CA SER A 95 5.36 18.01 -11.84
C SER A 95 4.13 17.57 -11.04
N ILE A 96 4.03 16.28 -10.69
CA ILE A 96 3.34 15.92 -9.45
C ILE A 96 4.40 16.00 -8.37
N ALA A 97 4.67 17.24 -7.98
CA ALA A 97 5.42 17.53 -6.79
C ALA A 97 4.78 16.76 -5.63
N TYR A 98 5.66 16.12 -4.86
CA TYR A 98 5.44 15.62 -3.52
C TYR A 98 4.30 16.37 -2.79
N ALA A 99 3.13 15.75 -2.71
CA ALA A 99 2.11 16.13 -1.74
C ALA A 99 2.10 15.04 -0.66
N PRO A 100 2.65 15.30 0.53
CA PRO A 100 2.83 14.28 1.56
C PRO A 100 1.52 13.58 1.98
N ASP A 101 0.36 14.11 1.58
CA ASP A 101 -0.97 13.63 1.96
C ASP A 101 -1.93 13.35 0.78
N HIS A 102 -1.46 13.45 -0.47
CA HIS A 102 -2.29 13.16 -1.64
C HIS A 102 -1.64 12.11 -2.55
N ILE A 103 -1.90 10.83 -2.27
CA ILE A 103 -1.52 9.76 -3.18
C ILE A 103 -2.56 9.71 -4.31
N ASN A 104 -2.29 10.39 -5.42
CA ASN A 104 -2.90 10.03 -6.70
C ASN A 104 -2.04 8.95 -7.35
N LEU A 105 -2.48 7.69 -7.29
CA LEU A 105 -1.83 6.60 -8.02
C LEU A 105 -2.08 6.75 -9.54
N PRO A 106 -1.16 6.31 -10.41
CA PRO A 106 -1.29 6.42 -11.85
C PRO A 106 -2.56 5.71 -12.40
N LEU A 107 -3.12 6.24 -13.49
CA LEU A 107 -4.24 5.69 -14.28
C LEU A 107 -4.12 4.16 -14.55
N ALA A 108 -2.90 3.66 -14.71
CA ALA A 108 -2.62 2.25 -14.98
C ALA A 108 -3.05 1.29 -13.84
N ILE A 109 -3.24 1.79 -12.61
CA ILE A 109 -3.79 1.00 -11.50
C ILE A 109 -5.33 0.99 -11.52
N GLN A 110 -5.97 1.95 -12.19
CA GLN A 110 -7.42 2.10 -12.24
C GLN A 110 -8.12 1.03 -13.11
N ARG A 111 -7.40 0.29 -13.95
CA ARG A 111 -7.96 -0.69 -14.92
C ARG A 111 -7.77 -2.17 -14.53
N SER A 112 -7.51 -2.48 -13.27
CA SER A 112 -7.28 -3.87 -12.82
C SER A 112 -8.02 -4.24 -11.53
N LEU A 113 -9.13 -3.55 -11.26
CA LEU A 113 -10.08 -3.84 -10.19
C LEU A 113 -11.47 -4.04 -10.78
#